data_AF-A0A0M9YQX2-F1
#
_entry.id   AF-A0A0M9YQX2-F1
#
_cell.length_a   1.000
_cell.length_b   1.000
_cell.length_c   1.000
_cell.angle_alpha   90.00
_cell.angle_beta   90.00
_cell.angle_gamma   90.00
#
_symmetry.space_group_name_H-M   'P 1'
#
loop_
_entity.id
_entity.type
_entity.pdbx_description
1 polymer ?
#
loop_
_entity_poly.entity_id
_entity_poly.type
_entity_poly.pdbx_seq_one_letter_code
_entity_poly.pdbx_strand_id
1 'polypeptide(L)'
;MDASTAATTATVVSASALRASHERFVTGSGTLPGVRSLVAESWRRCAAGGVRPDGSPLPPLRGTAEQLAAYRRQHPLAAVLPLFRELLGAGAADDGHVFAVGDADGTLLWVEGDSAAMRRAERMHFVEGAVWSEAQAGTNAPGLVLEVGYPVQIVAGEHYSSAVHDWSCAAAPVRDPASGRALGVIDLSGGGTIATPPALAAVRGTALAAEAELARARFAPGALLGPDGRVLSVPAAAGGCGVRLAALGRDSALLDVAGRVHRLSPRHSEIVVALALEGRGVPGDRLAVDLSDREVPTSTLRAEMTRLRAVLGPDLLGSRPYELMFPVRTDFGEVAALLAEGRVAEALERYSGPLMPRSEAPVVVEHRQALEQQLRGAVLGGGDAGLLRRWVNAAWGADDAAAWQALARGLPGGSPQRAAAAARARALDAASAAPLHVGRHAAVLQRSRS
;
A
#
# COMPACT_ATOMS: atom_id res chain seq x y z
N MET A 1 -23.05 -31.34 -35.84
CA MET A 1 -24.22 -30.51 -35.53
C MET A 1 -23.86 -29.75 -34.26
N ASP A 2 -23.20 -28.61 -34.44
CA ASP A 2 -22.56 -27.88 -33.36
C ASP A 2 -23.47 -26.78 -32.81
N ALA A 3 -23.47 -26.73 -31.48
CA ALA A 3 -24.06 -25.68 -30.68
C ALA A 3 -23.26 -24.39 -30.88
N SER A 4 -23.90 -23.37 -31.46
CA SER A 4 -23.34 -22.02 -31.53
C SER A 4 -24.38 -20.98 -31.15
N THR A 5 -23.95 -20.09 -30.26
CA THR A 5 -24.46 -18.73 -30.00
C THR A 5 -25.87 -18.56 -29.44
N ALA A 6 -26.00 -18.74 -28.12
CA ALA A 6 -26.92 -17.95 -27.31
C ALA A 6 -26.11 -16.85 -26.58
N ALA A 7 -25.95 -15.69 -27.23
CA ALA A 7 -25.44 -14.49 -26.58
C ALA A 7 -26.59 -13.82 -25.82
N THR A 8 -26.58 -13.93 -24.50
CA THR A 8 -27.51 -13.24 -23.59
C THR A 8 -27.29 -11.72 -23.71
N THR A 9 -28.18 -11.05 -24.43
CA THR A 9 -28.27 -9.59 -24.48
C THR A 9 -28.98 -9.13 -23.22
N ALA A 10 -28.26 -8.51 -22.28
CA ALA A 10 -28.87 -7.88 -21.12
C ALA A 10 -29.66 -6.64 -21.57
N THR A 11 -30.99 -6.70 -21.47
CA THR A 11 -31.89 -5.58 -21.76
C THR A 11 -31.61 -4.43 -20.80
N VAL A 12 -31.16 -3.29 -21.31
CA VAL A 12 -31.00 -2.06 -20.53
C VAL A 12 -32.39 -1.60 -20.09
N VAL A 13 -32.68 -1.66 -18.78
CA VAL A 13 -33.96 -1.21 -18.21
C VAL A 13 -34.00 0.32 -18.25
N SER A 14 -35.07 0.90 -18.80
CA SER A 14 -35.21 2.36 -18.91
C SER A 14 -35.33 3.05 -17.54
N ALA A 15 -34.90 4.31 -17.46
CA ALA A 15 -34.98 5.11 -16.23
C ALA A 15 -36.41 5.23 -15.67
N SER A 16 -37.43 5.30 -16.54
CA SER A 16 -38.84 5.33 -16.13
C SER A 16 -39.31 4.00 -15.54
N ALA A 17 -38.84 2.87 -16.08
CA ALA A 17 -39.14 1.56 -15.51
C ALA A 17 -38.49 1.37 -14.13
N LEU A 18 -37.29 1.89 -13.91
CA LEU A 18 -36.62 1.88 -12.59
C LEU A 18 -37.40 2.71 -11.56
N ARG A 19 -37.89 3.91 -11.94
CA ARG A 19 -38.75 4.74 -11.08
C ARG A 19 -40.06 4.02 -10.70
N ALA A 20 -40.70 3.34 -11.65
CA ALA A 20 -41.92 2.57 -11.39
C ALA A 20 -41.67 1.32 -10.51
N SER A 21 -40.47 0.73 -10.56
CA SER A 21 -40.09 -0.36 -9.66
C SER A 21 -39.75 0.14 -8.25
N HIS A 22 -39.17 1.34 -8.13
CA HIS A 22 -38.98 2.02 -6.85
C HIS A 22 -40.33 2.36 -6.18
N GLU A 23 -41.27 2.96 -6.91
CA GLU A 23 -42.60 3.26 -6.39
C GLU A 23 -43.33 2.00 -5.88
N ARG A 24 -43.20 0.89 -6.62
CA ARG A 24 -43.73 -0.42 -6.18
C ARG A 24 -43.09 -0.92 -4.89
N PHE A 25 -41.77 -0.78 -4.76
CA PHE A 25 -41.07 -1.13 -3.52
C PHE A 25 -41.57 -0.30 -2.34
N VAL A 26 -41.64 1.02 -2.51
CA VAL A 26 -42.02 1.96 -1.44
C VAL A 26 -43.47 1.76 -1.00
N THR A 27 -44.36 1.43 -1.92
CA THR A 27 -45.79 1.18 -1.64
C THR A 27 -46.08 -0.25 -1.18
N GLY A 28 -45.06 -1.11 -1.02
CA GLY A 28 -45.20 -2.48 -0.53
C GLY A 28 -45.78 -3.47 -1.55
N SER A 29 -45.76 -3.13 -2.85
CA SER A 29 -46.40 -3.91 -3.90
C SER A 29 -45.42 -4.85 -4.62
N GLY A 30 -45.36 -6.11 -4.15
CA GLY A 30 -44.92 -7.28 -4.93
C GLY A 30 -43.54 -7.23 -5.61
N THR A 31 -43.38 -8.03 -6.67
CA THR A 31 -42.10 -8.26 -7.38
C THR A 31 -41.51 -6.97 -7.95
N LEU A 32 -40.16 -6.86 -7.94
CA LEU A 32 -39.38 -5.74 -8.48
C LEU A 32 -38.75 -6.11 -9.84
N PRO A 33 -39.51 -6.19 -10.93
CA PRO A 33 -38.96 -6.55 -12.24
C PRO A 33 -37.92 -5.51 -12.69
N GLY A 34 -36.79 -6.00 -13.18
CA GLY A 34 -35.71 -5.16 -13.73
C GLY A 34 -34.81 -4.48 -12.69
N VAL A 35 -35.04 -4.68 -11.38
CA VAL A 35 -34.15 -4.18 -10.32
C VAL A 35 -33.09 -5.24 -10.03
N ARG A 36 -31.81 -4.83 -10.04
CA ARG A 36 -30.68 -5.71 -9.72
C ARG A 36 -30.76 -6.16 -8.26
N SER A 37 -30.35 -7.39 -7.96
CA SER A 37 -30.37 -7.93 -6.58
C SER A 37 -29.64 -7.03 -5.59
N LEU A 38 -28.48 -6.50 -5.99
CA LEU A 38 -27.69 -5.53 -5.23
C LEU A 38 -28.52 -4.31 -4.77
N VAL A 39 -29.31 -3.73 -5.68
CA VAL A 39 -30.13 -2.54 -5.41
C VAL A 39 -31.31 -2.92 -4.53
N ALA A 40 -31.98 -4.04 -4.83
CA ALA A 40 -33.10 -4.51 -4.01
C ALA A 40 -32.69 -4.84 -2.57
N GLU A 41 -31.49 -5.40 -2.37
CA GLU A 41 -30.92 -5.65 -1.03
C GLU A 41 -30.60 -4.35 -0.30
N SER A 42 -29.98 -3.39 -0.98
CA SER A 42 -29.71 -2.05 -0.44
C SER A 42 -31.00 -1.32 -0.04
N TRP A 43 -32.05 -1.37 -0.88
CA TRP A 43 -33.35 -0.78 -0.54
C TRP A 43 -33.96 -1.40 0.73
N ARG A 44 -33.85 -2.72 0.90
CA ARG A 44 -34.32 -3.40 2.11
C ARG A 44 -33.52 -2.97 3.35
N ARG A 45 -32.20 -2.82 3.25
CA ARG A 45 -31.36 -2.29 4.35
C ARG A 45 -31.73 -0.86 4.71
N CYS A 46 -31.95 0.01 3.71
CA CYS A 46 -32.39 1.39 3.91
C CYS A 46 -33.74 1.45 4.64
N ALA A 47 -34.71 0.65 4.18
CA ALA A 47 -36.03 0.56 4.81
C ALA A 47 -35.94 0.03 6.25
N ALA A 48 -35.14 -1.00 6.49
CA ALA A 48 -34.90 -1.54 7.83
C ALA A 48 -34.18 -0.54 8.75
N GLY A 49 -33.31 0.30 8.19
CA GLY A 49 -32.61 1.38 8.89
C GLY A 49 -33.46 2.64 9.14
N GLY A 50 -34.72 2.66 8.69
CA GLY A 50 -35.64 3.79 8.90
C GLY A 50 -35.45 4.97 7.96
N VAL A 51 -34.64 4.83 6.90
CA VAL A 51 -34.49 5.86 5.87
C VAL A 51 -35.80 5.97 5.08
N ARG A 52 -36.26 7.20 4.83
CA ARG A 52 -37.49 7.44 4.06
C ARG A 52 -37.15 7.66 2.57
N PRO A 53 -37.85 6.99 1.64
CA PRO A 53 -37.60 7.16 0.21
C PRO A 53 -38.09 8.53 -0.30
N ASP A 54 -39.09 9.10 0.36
CA ASP A 54 -39.62 10.45 0.10
C ASP A 54 -39.60 11.28 1.39
N GLY A 55 -39.26 12.56 1.27
CA GLY A 55 -39.27 13.49 2.41
C GLY A 55 -38.31 13.14 3.54
N SER A 56 -37.25 12.37 3.26
CA SER A 56 -36.13 12.22 4.21
C SER A 56 -35.52 13.57 4.53
N PRO A 57 -35.06 13.78 5.78
CA PRO A 57 -34.16 14.87 6.08
C PRO A 57 -32.98 14.87 5.09
N LEU A 58 -32.51 16.06 4.73
CA LEU A 58 -31.29 16.17 3.94
C LEU A 58 -30.13 15.50 4.70
N PRO A 59 -29.19 14.83 4.00
CA PRO A 59 -28.01 14.21 4.61
C PRO A 59 -27.31 15.16 5.60
N PRO A 60 -27.01 14.75 6.85
CA PRO A 60 -26.48 15.66 7.86
C PRO A 60 -25.04 16.08 7.54
N LEU A 61 -24.64 17.28 8.01
CA LEU A 61 -23.24 17.72 7.96
C LEU A 61 -22.45 17.17 9.15
N ARG A 62 -21.22 16.70 8.89
CA ARG A 62 -20.28 16.26 9.93
C ARG A 62 -19.45 17.43 10.43
N GLY A 63 -19.75 17.88 11.65
CA GLY A 63 -18.97 18.92 12.34
C GLY A 63 -19.10 20.31 11.69
N THR A 64 -18.26 21.24 12.11
CA THR A 64 -18.18 22.59 11.54
C THR A 64 -17.27 22.64 10.31
N ALA A 65 -17.34 23.73 9.54
CA ALA A 65 -16.47 23.94 8.38
C ALA A 65 -14.97 23.90 8.76
N GLU A 66 -14.61 24.44 9.92
CA GLU A 66 -13.23 24.42 10.44
C GLU A 66 -12.76 23.01 10.78
N GLN A 67 -13.64 22.21 11.40
CA GLN A 67 -13.35 20.81 11.71
C GLN A 67 -13.17 19.98 10.45
N LEU A 68 -14.04 20.18 9.45
CA LEU A 68 -13.93 19.54 8.14
C LEU A 68 -12.63 19.94 7.42
N ALA A 69 -12.26 21.22 7.44
CA ALA A 69 -11.02 21.69 6.84
C ALA A 69 -9.78 21.09 7.53
N ALA A 70 -9.81 20.95 8.85
CA ALA A 70 -8.74 20.27 9.60
C ALA A 70 -8.67 18.77 9.26
N TYR A 71 -9.81 18.10 9.20
CA TYR A 71 -9.92 16.69 8.84
C TYR A 71 -9.37 16.42 7.43
N ARG A 72 -9.77 17.22 6.44
CA ARG A 72 -9.27 17.15 5.05
C ARG A 72 -7.75 17.21 4.97
N ARG A 73 -7.12 18.16 5.68
CA ARG A 73 -5.65 18.33 5.65
C ARG A 73 -4.90 17.09 6.13
N GLN A 74 -5.51 16.32 7.02
CA GLN A 74 -4.91 15.12 7.62
C GLN A 74 -5.35 13.83 6.90
N HIS A 75 -6.38 13.89 6.06
CA HIS A 75 -6.94 12.71 5.43
C HIS A 75 -6.01 12.20 4.30
N PRO A 76 -5.73 10.88 4.21
CA PRO A 76 -4.83 10.32 3.20
C PRO A 76 -5.21 10.67 1.75
N LEU A 77 -6.51 10.77 1.46
CA LEU A 77 -7.01 11.13 0.12
C LEU A 77 -6.65 12.55 -0.32
N ALA A 78 -6.23 13.44 0.61
CA ALA A 78 -5.77 14.77 0.25
C ALA A 78 -4.51 14.74 -0.62
N ALA A 79 -3.65 13.72 -0.43
CA ALA A 79 -2.41 13.56 -1.20
C ALA A 79 -2.68 13.26 -2.69
N VAL A 80 -3.80 12.60 -3.00
CA VAL A 80 -4.19 12.18 -4.35
C VAL A 80 -5.31 13.03 -4.95
N LEU A 81 -5.77 14.06 -4.23
CA LEU A 81 -6.75 15.02 -4.74
C LEU A 81 -6.32 15.70 -6.06
N PRO A 82 -5.05 16.09 -6.28
CA PRO A 82 -4.63 16.62 -7.58
C PRO A 82 -4.87 15.66 -8.74
N LEU A 83 -4.66 14.36 -8.52
CA LEU A 83 -4.90 13.31 -9.52
C LEU A 83 -6.39 13.15 -9.82
N PHE A 84 -7.27 13.25 -8.81
CA PHE A 84 -8.73 13.26 -9.04
C PHE A 84 -9.15 14.45 -9.90
N ARG A 85 -8.61 15.64 -9.62
CA ARG A 85 -8.86 16.85 -10.42
C ARG A 85 -8.37 16.71 -11.85
N GLU A 86 -7.21 16.11 -12.05
CA GLU A 86 -6.65 15.90 -13.39
C GLU A 86 -7.50 14.91 -14.20
N LEU A 87 -7.85 13.76 -13.63
CA LEU A 87 -8.51 12.68 -14.37
C LEU A 87 -10.02 12.86 -14.53
N LEU A 88 -10.70 13.47 -13.56
CA LEU A 88 -12.16 13.63 -13.56
C LEU A 88 -12.60 15.10 -13.61
N GLY A 89 -11.74 16.03 -13.21
CA GLY A 89 -12.03 17.47 -13.20
C GLY A 89 -11.61 18.22 -14.45
N ALA A 90 -10.52 17.84 -15.14
CA ALA A 90 -9.98 18.57 -16.29
C ALA A 90 -10.89 18.51 -17.55
N GLY A 91 -11.81 17.55 -17.62
CA GLY A 91 -12.90 17.50 -18.61
C GLY A 91 -14.25 18.00 -18.08
N ALA A 92 -14.37 18.31 -16.79
CA ALA A 92 -15.64 18.69 -16.16
C ALA A 92 -16.12 20.11 -16.51
N ALA A 93 -15.29 20.93 -17.16
CA ALA A 93 -15.65 22.30 -17.51
C ALA A 93 -16.75 22.39 -18.58
N ASP A 94 -17.02 21.32 -19.34
CA ASP A 94 -18.02 21.33 -20.43
C ASP A 94 -19.00 20.12 -20.46
N ASP A 95 -18.83 19.10 -19.60
CA ASP A 95 -19.57 17.81 -19.69
C ASP A 95 -20.74 17.65 -18.69
N GLY A 96 -20.99 18.63 -17.81
CA GLY A 96 -22.19 18.70 -16.96
C GLY A 96 -22.27 17.69 -15.80
N HIS A 97 -21.12 17.25 -15.29
CA HIS A 97 -20.99 16.34 -14.15
C HIS A 97 -20.25 16.97 -12.96
N VAL A 98 -20.38 16.32 -11.80
CA VAL A 98 -19.59 16.58 -10.59
C VAL A 98 -18.85 15.31 -10.19
N PHE A 99 -17.64 15.44 -9.66
CA PHE A 99 -16.99 14.37 -8.94
C PHE A 99 -16.95 14.70 -7.45
N ALA A 100 -17.04 13.68 -6.62
CA ALA A 100 -16.91 13.82 -5.18
C ALA A 100 -16.01 12.74 -4.60
N VAL A 101 -15.29 13.12 -3.55
CA VAL A 101 -14.42 12.23 -2.80
C VAL A 101 -14.97 12.17 -1.38
N GLY A 102 -15.33 10.98 -0.91
CA GLY A 102 -15.85 10.75 0.44
C GLY A 102 -14.87 9.96 1.32
N ASP A 103 -14.99 10.08 2.64
CA ASP A 103 -14.28 9.23 3.61
C ASP A 103 -14.92 7.85 3.76
N ALA A 104 -14.32 6.99 4.59
CA ALA A 104 -14.81 5.63 4.84
C ALA A 104 -16.17 5.57 5.57
N ASP A 105 -16.61 6.67 6.19
CA ASP A 105 -17.92 6.80 6.82
C ASP A 105 -18.98 7.39 5.85
N GLY A 106 -18.59 7.67 4.60
CA GLY A 106 -19.44 8.29 3.58
C GLY A 106 -19.56 9.81 3.69
N THR A 107 -18.70 10.48 4.45
CA THR A 107 -18.68 11.96 4.54
C THR A 107 -18.02 12.52 3.29
N LEU A 108 -18.72 13.38 2.54
CA LEU A 108 -18.16 14.03 1.35
C LEU A 108 -17.06 15.02 1.75
N LEU A 109 -15.83 14.70 1.40
CA LEU A 109 -14.67 15.52 1.70
C LEU A 109 -14.42 16.58 0.64
N TRP A 110 -14.58 16.28 -0.63
CA TRP A 110 -14.45 17.28 -1.70
C TRP A 110 -15.56 17.06 -2.71
N VAL A 111 -16.13 18.15 -3.22
CA VAL A 111 -17.16 18.10 -4.27
C VAL A 111 -16.81 19.18 -5.30
N GLU A 112 -16.47 18.76 -6.51
CA GLU A 112 -15.95 19.65 -7.55
C GLU A 112 -16.53 19.25 -8.93
N GLY A 113 -16.73 20.21 -9.83
CA GLY A 113 -17.27 19.94 -11.17
C GLY A 113 -17.86 21.16 -11.86
N ASP A 114 -18.69 20.92 -12.88
CA ASP A 114 -19.39 21.97 -13.60
C ASP A 114 -20.26 22.82 -12.66
N SER A 115 -20.26 24.14 -12.85
CA SER A 115 -20.98 25.06 -11.98
C SER A 115 -22.51 24.85 -12.00
N ALA A 116 -23.10 24.44 -13.14
CA ALA A 116 -24.53 24.15 -13.19
C ALA A 116 -24.86 22.79 -12.55
N ALA A 117 -24.00 21.79 -12.73
CA ALA A 117 -24.10 20.51 -12.06
C ALA A 117 -23.95 20.65 -10.52
N MET A 118 -22.98 21.45 -10.04
CA MET A 118 -22.78 21.77 -8.63
C MET A 118 -24.03 22.40 -8.00
N ARG A 119 -24.62 23.43 -8.65
CA ARG A 119 -25.89 24.04 -8.20
C ARG A 119 -27.06 23.05 -8.18
N ARG A 120 -27.04 22.02 -9.01
CA ARG A 120 -28.04 20.93 -8.96
C ARG A 120 -27.75 19.98 -7.80
N ALA A 121 -26.48 19.67 -7.54
CA ALA A 121 -26.04 18.78 -6.47
C ALA A 121 -26.35 19.37 -5.08
N GLU A 122 -26.19 20.68 -4.91
CA GLU A 122 -26.55 21.41 -3.69
C GLU A 122 -28.03 21.25 -3.30
N ARG A 123 -28.95 21.13 -4.27
CA ARG A 123 -30.38 20.95 -3.99
C ARG A 123 -30.73 19.62 -3.31
N MET A 124 -29.89 18.61 -3.50
CA MET A 124 -30.00 17.33 -2.80
C MET A 124 -29.04 17.24 -1.60
N HIS A 125 -28.38 18.34 -1.23
CA HIS A 125 -27.38 18.42 -0.16
C HIS A 125 -26.17 17.50 -0.41
N PHE A 126 -25.81 17.33 -1.69
CA PHE A 126 -24.56 16.71 -2.10
C PHE A 126 -23.46 17.77 -2.04
N VAL A 127 -23.10 18.13 -0.81
CA VAL A 127 -22.17 19.19 -0.48
C VAL A 127 -21.07 18.65 0.43
N GLU A 128 -19.96 19.37 0.42
CA GLU A 128 -18.86 19.18 1.35
C GLU A 128 -19.32 19.07 2.81
N GLY A 129 -18.93 17.99 3.48
CA GLY A 129 -19.27 17.68 4.87
C GLY A 129 -20.54 16.85 5.04
N ALA A 130 -21.36 16.70 4.01
CA ALA A 130 -22.59 15.89 4.08
C ALA A 130 -22.27 14.39 4.15
N VAL A 131 -22.99 13.65 4.98
CA VAL A 131 -22.81 12.20 5.16
C VAL A 131 -23.76 11.43 4.23
N TRP A 132 -23.19 10.87 3.16
CA TRP A 132 -23.89 10.12 2.11
C TRP A 132 -23.80 8.60 2.28
N SER A 133 -23.64 8.12 3.51
CA SER A 133 -23.74 6.68 3.79
C SER A 133 -25.16 6.16 3.53
N GLU A 134 -25.28 4.85 3.28
CA GLU A 134 -26.58 4.21 3.02
C GLU A 134 -27.55 4.44 4.20
N ALA A 135 -27.04 4.45 5.43
CA ALA A 135 -27.81 4.68 6.65
C ALA A 135 -28.36 6.12 6.79
N GLN A 136 -27.80 7.10 6.07
CA GLN A 136 -28.20 8.51 6.18
C GLN A 136 -28.95 9.00 4.92
N ALA A 137 -28.44 8.64 3.73
CA ALA A 137 -28.97 9.12 2.45
C ALA A 137 -29.75 8.06 1.66
N GLY A 138 -29.81 6.81 2.16
CA GLY A 138 -30.39 5.67 1.45
C GLY A 138 -29.46 5.17 0.33
N THR A 139 -29.94 4.25 -0.51
CA THR A 139 -29.17 3.72 -1.64
C THR A 139 -28.70 4.85 -2.56
N ASN A 140 -27.39 5.03 -2.60
CA ASN A 140 -26.66 5.96 -3.43
C ASN A 140 -25.28 5.36 -3.71
N ALA A 141 -24.56 5.84 -4.74
CA ALA A 141 -23.30 5.22 -5.11
C ALA A 141 -22.19 5.39 -4.04
N PRO A 142 -21.94 6.58 -3.46
CA PRO A 142 -20.97 6.73 -2.36
C PRO A 142 -21.18 5.80 -1.17
N GLY A 143 -22.42 5.68 -0.69
CA GLY A 143 -22.75 4.82 0.45
C GLY A 143 -22.71 3.34 0.11
N LEU A 144 -23.28 2.94 -1.02
CA LEU A 144 -23.35 1.52 -1.40
C LEU A 144 -21.97 0.94 -1.71
N VAL A 145 -21.08 1.71 -2.34
CA VAL A 145 -19.73 1.23 -2.68
C VAL A 145 -18.92 0.88 -1.43
N LEU A 146 -19.13 1.61 -0.33
CA LEU A 146 -18.49 1.35 0.96
C LEU A 146 -19.03 0.08 1.62
N GLU A 147 -20.33 -0.19 1.46
CA GLU A 147 -20.98 -1.41 1.97
C GLU A 147 -20.51 -2.66 1.21
N VAL A 148 -20.38 -2.58 -0.12
CA VAL A 148 -20.12 -3.77 -0.96
C VAL A 148 -18.64 -3.94 -1.31
N GLY A 149 -17.85 -2.88 -1.25
CA GLY A 149 -16.41 -2.91 -1.48
C GLY A 149 -15.98 -3.11 -2.94
N TYR A 150 -16.85 -2.95 -3.92
CA TYR A 150 -16.46 -3.00 -5.33
C TYR A 150 -17.16 -1.88 -6.10
N PRO A 151 -16.61 -1.45 -7.26
CA PRO A 151 -17.20 -0.35 -8.02
C PRO A 151 -18.67 -0.62 -8.37
N VAL A 152 -19.51 0.39 -8.15
CA VAL A 152 -20.95 0.32 -8.41
C VAL A 152 -21.38 1.47 -9.31
N GLN A 153 -22.49 1.23 -10.00
CA GLN A 153 -23.22 2.26 -10.72
C GLN A 153 -24.65 2.24 -10.21
N ILE A 154 -25.23 3.41 -9.95
CA ILE A 154 -26.62 3.59 -9.51
C ILE A 154 -27.28 4.58 -10.47
N VAL A 155 -28.36 4.15 -11.11
CA VAL A 155 -28.99 4.86 -12.22
C VAL A 155 -30.40 5.29 -11.85
N ALA A 156 -30.66 6.61 -11.89
CA ALA A 156 -31.99 7.19 -11.76
C ALA A 156 -32.80 6.61 -10.59
N GLY A 157 -33.87 5.88 -10.89
CA GLY A 157 -34.79 5.29 -9.91
C GLY A 157 -34.17 4.22 -9.02
N GLU A 158 -32.92 3.78 -9.25
CA GLU A 158 -32.20 2.90 -8.33
C GLU A 158 -31.78 3.60 -7.03
N HIS A 159 -31.71 4.93 -7.02
CA HIS A 159 -31.54 5.68 -5.79
C HIS A 159 -32.75 5.49 -4.88
N TYR A 160 -32.49 5.28 -3.60
CA TYR A 160 -33.57 5.07 -2.64
C TYR A 160 -34.37 6.36 -2.39
N SER A 161 -33.72 7.51 -2.42
CA SER A 161 -34.39 8.82 -2.32
C SER A 161 -34.85 9.30 -3.70
N SER A 162 -36.14 9.61 -3.83
CA SER A 162 -36.71 10.16 -5.08
C SER A 162 -36.11 11.51 -5.48
N ALA A 163 -35.61 12.27 -4.50
CA ALA A 163 -34.91 13.54 -4.72
C ALA A 163 -33.62 13.39 -5.56
N VAL A 164 -33.10 12.16 -5.68
CA VAL A 164 -31.85 11.84 -6.40
C VAL A 164 -32.14 11.15 -7.75
N HIS A 165 -33.41 10.90 -8.11
CA HIS A 165 -33.77 10.13 -9.33
C HIS A 165 -33.39 10.79 -10.65
N ASP A 166 -33.03 12.07 -10.66
CA ASP A 166 -32.51 12.77 -11.83
C ASP A 166 -30.99 12.59 -12.01
N TRP A 167 -30.35 11.86 -11.09
CA TRP A 167 -28.92 11.58 -11.12
C TRP A 167 -28.62 10.14 -11.47
N SER A 168 -27.47 9.95 -12.10
CA SER A 168 -26.80 8.67 -12.24
C SER A 168 -25.37 8.82 -11.78
N CYS A 169 -24.91 7.82 -11.04
CA CYS A 169 -23.68 7.89 -10.28
C CYS A 169 -22.85 6.64 -10.55
N ALA A 170 -21.54 6.82 -10.69
CA ALA A 170 -20.58 5.74 -10.73
C ALA A 170 -19.55 5.97 -9.62
N ALA A 171 -19.36 4.99 -8.75
CA ALA A 171 -18.46 5.10 -7.61
C ALA A 171 -17.51 3.91 -7.55
N ALA A 172 -16.30 4.17 -7.06
CA ALA A 172 -15.31 3.15 -6.75
C ALA A 172 -14.72 3.40 -5.37
N PRO A 173 -14.48 2.35 -4.57
CA PRO A 173 -13.80 2.51 -3.30
C PRO A 173 -12.34 2.88 -3.58
N VAL A 174 -11.78 3.77 -2.76
CA VAL A 174 -10.34 4.01 -2.73
C VAL A 174 -9.80 3.33 -1.48
N ARG A 175 -8.95 2.34 -1.67
CA ARG A 175 -8.43 1.50 -0.60
C ARG A 175 -7.06 1.98 -0.16
N ASP A 176 -6.80 1.71 1.11
CA ASP A 176 -5.49 1.75 1.69
C ASP A 176 -4.65 0.63 1.05
N PRO A 177 -3.57 0.93 0.31
CA PRO A 177 -2.80 -0.12 -0.37
C PRO A 177 -2.10 -1.11 0.56
N ALA A 178 -1.92 -0.76 1.84
CA ALA A 178 -1.27 -1.59 2.85
C ALA A 178 -2.26 -2.49 3.60
N SER A 179 -3.42 -1.95 4.00
CA SER A 179 -4.41 -2.70 4.79
C SER A 179 -5.57 -3.26 3.96
N GLY A 180 -5.72 -2.82 2.70
CA GLY A 180 -6.86 -3.13 1.85
C GLY A 180 -8.18 -2.52 2.32
N ARG A 181 -8.20 -1.80 3.44
CA ARG A 181 -9.40 -1.15 3.99
C ARG A 181 -9.80 0.03 3.11
N ALA A 182 -11.09 0.32 3.00
CA ALA A 182 -11.53 1.54 2.34
C ALA A 182 -11.04 2.77 3.12
N LEU A 183 -10.27 3.64 2.47
CA LEU A 183 -10.00 4.99 2.96
C LEU A 183 -11.18 5.91 2.68
N GLY A 184 -11.95 5.57 1.65
CA GLY A 184 -13.10 6.33 1.21
C GLY A 184 -13.55 5.91 -0.17
N VAL A 185 -14.15 6.85 -0.88
CA VAL A 185 -14.77 6.63 -2.19
C VAL A 185 -14.45 7.79 -3.12
N ILE A 186 -14.27 7.49 -4.41
CA ILE A 186 -14.41 8.46 -5.50
C ILE A 186 -15.73 8.17 -6.23
N ASP A 187 -16.52 9.22 -6.42
CA ASP A 187 -17.82 9.19 -7.10
C ASP A 187 -17.83 10.21 -8.24
N LEU A 188 -18.49 9.84 -9.32
CA LEU A 188 -18.80 10.70 -10.45
C LEU A 188 -20.31 10.69 -10.62
N SER A 189 -20.91 11.89 -10.57
CA SER A 189 -22.35 12.11 -10.54
C SER A 189 -22.77 13.04 -11.66
N GLY A 190 -23.78 12.65 -12.43
CA GLY A 190 -24.31 13.45 -13.54
C GLY A 190 -25.68 12.97 -14.01
N GLY A 191 -26.03 13.29 -15.25
CA GLY A 191 -27.23 12.78 -15.90
C GLY A 191 -27.01 11.44 -16.60
N GLY A 192 -27.73 11.20 -17.70
CA GLY A 192 -27.61 9.96 -18.48
C GLY A 192 -26.21 9.66 -19.04
N THR A 193 -25.33 10.65 -19.15
CA THR A 193 -23.93 10.50 -19.60
C THR A 193 -23.08 9.66 -18.62
N ILE A 194 -23.45 9.65 -17.34
CA ILE A 194 -22.76 8.89 -16.29
C ILE A 194 -23.33 7.47 -16.12
N ALA A 195 -24.50 7.19 -16.69
CA ALA A 195 -25.12 5.86 -16.70
C ALA A 195 -24.53 4.93 -17.77
N THR A 196 -23.20 4.92 -17.92
CA THR A 196 -22.50 4.18 -18.99
C THR A 196 -21.33 3.34 -18.44
N PRO A 197 -20.97 2.21 -19.09
CA PRO A 197 -19.78 1.43 -18.72
C PRO A 197 -18.47 2.22 -18.77
N PRO A 198 -18.23 3.13 -19.74
CA PRO A 198 -17.05 3.99 -19.74
C PRO A 198 -16.93 4.89 -18.50
N ALA A 199 -18.03 5.46 -18.01
CA ALA A 199 -17.99 6.28 -16.79
C ALA A 199 -17.55 5.45 -15.57
N LEU A 200 -18.10 4.24 -15.42
CA LEU A 200 -17.67 3.31 -14.36
C LEU A 200 -16.20 2.89 -14.50
N ALA A 201 -15.74 2.65 -15.73
CA ALA A 201 -14.34 2.32 -16.01
C ALA A 201 -13.41 3.49 -15.69
N ALA A 202 -13.79 4.73 -15.98
CA ALA A 202 -13.03 5.93 -15.67
C ALA A 202 -12.90 6.13 -14.15
N VAL A 203 -14.00 6.01 -13.40
CA VAL A 203 -13.98 6.13 -11.94
C VAL A 203 -13.16 5.00 -11.31
N ARG A 204 -13.32 3.77 -11.78
CA ARG A 204 -12.50 2.63 -11.32
C ARG A 204 -11.02 2.81 -11.64
N GLY A 205 -10.69 3.27 -12.85
CA GLY A 205 -9.31 3.56 -13.26
C GLY A 205 -8.69 4.67 -12.41
N THR A 206 -9.46 5.71 -12.12
CA THR A 206 -9.05 6.81 -11.24
C THR A 206 -8.80 6.32 -9.81
N ALA A 207 -9.69 5.49 -9.26
CA ALA A 207 -9.49 4.89 -7.94
C ALA A 207 -8.23 4.03 -7.89
N LEU A 208 -8.00 3.18 -8.89
CA LEU A 208 -6.79 2.35 -8.97
C LEU A 208 -5.52 3.19 -9.14
N ALA A 209 -5.57 4.27 -9.93
CA ALA A 209 -4.47 5.20 -10.08
C ALA A 209 -4.17 5.94 -8.77
N ALA A 210 -5.21 6.34 -8.03
CA ALA A 210 -5.07 6.93 -6.70
C ALA A 210 -4.54 5.93 -5.67
N GLU A 211 -4.98 4.67 -5.70
CA GLU A 211 -4.40 3.61 -4.86
C GLU A 211 -2.93 3.37 -5.21
N ALA A 212 -2.58 3.35 -6.50
CA ALA A 212 -1.20 3.24 -6.96
C ALA A 212 -0.38 4.47 -6.56
N GLU A 213 -0.95 5.68 -6.61
CA GLU A 213 -0.26 6.91 -6.18
C GLU A 213 -0.19 7.01 -4.66
N LEU A 214 -1.17 6.52 -3.91
CA LEU A 214 -1.07 6.38 -2.45
C LEU A 214 -0.02 5.33 -2.09
N ALA A 215 0.05 4.23 -2.84
CA ALA A 215 1.11 3.26 -2.70
C ALA A 215 2.44 3.95 -3.00
N ARG A 216 2.57 4.63 -4.13
CA ARG A 216 3.78 5.37 -4.49
C ARG A 216 4.13 6.48 -3.50
N ALA A 217 3.21 7.28 -2.99
CA ALA A 217 3.46 8.33 -2.01
C ALA A 217 3.83 7.74 -0.64
N ARG A 218 3.35 6.54 -0.33
CA ARG A 218 3.85 5.72 0.78
C ARG A 218 5.21 5.08 0.49
N PHE A 219 5.56 4.89 -0.78
CA PHE A 219 6.76 4.23 -1.28
C PHE A 219 7.72 5.18 -2.06
N ALA A 220 7.59 6.50 -1.91
CA ALA A 220 8.41 7.52 -2.56
C ALA A 220 9.25 8.21 -1.48
N PRO A 221 10.48 8.58 -1.84
CA PRO A 221 11.69 7.90 -1.41
C PRO A 221 11.83 7.84 0.12
N GLY A 222 11.95 6.64 0.69
CA GLY A 222 12.35 6.48 2.11
C GLY A 222 11.65 5.40 2.94
N ALA A 223 10.80 4.54 2.37
CA ALA A 223 10.14 3.46 3.13
C ALA A 223 10.45 2.07 2.58
N LEU A 224 11.08 1.24 3.42
CA LEU A 224 11.15 -0.20 3.21
C LEU A 224 9.85 -0.87 3.63
N LEU A 225 9.44 -1.89 2.91
CA LEU A 225 8.42 -2.84 3.34
C LEU A 225 9.10 -3.96 4.13
N GLY A 226 8.63 -4.19 5.36
CA GLY A 226 8.98 -5.41 6.09
C GLY A 226 8.19 -6.63 5.60
N PRO A 227 8.70 -7.85 5.81
CA PRO A 227 8.01 -9.09 5.39
C PRO A 227 6.71 -9.40 6.16
N ASP A 228 6.35 -8.58 7.16
CA ASP A 228 5.05 -8.52 7.84
C ASP A 228 4.11 -7.41 7.33
N GLY A 229 4.49 -6.68 6.27
CA GLY A 229 3.69 -5.65 5.63
C GLY A 229 3.65 -4.31 6.36
N ARG A 230 4.54 -4.09 7.36
CA ARG A 230 4.64 -2.81 8.07
C ARG A 230 5.59 -1.82 7.38
N VAL A 231 5.21 -0.54 7.47
CA VAL A 231 5.93 0.61 6.90
C VAL A 231 7.04 1.01 7.84
N LEU A 232 8.21 1.21 7.26
CA LEU A 232 9.40 1.60 7.96
C LEU A 232 9.82 3.02 7.54
N SER A 233 9.67 4.01 8.41
CA SER A 233 9.75 5.43 7.99
C SER A 233 11.10 6.11 8.22
N VAL A 234 11.54 6.87 7.21
CA VAL A 234 12.55 7.92 7.34
C VAL A 234 12.01 9.20 6.69
N PRO A 235 11.82 10.30 7.45
CA PRO A 235 11.41 11.58 6.87
C PRO A 235 12.49 12.24 5.98
N ALA A 236 12.06 12.82 4.85
CA ALA A 236 12.89 13.64 3.99
C ALA A 236 13.03 15.09 4.53
N ALA A 237 14.26 15.58 4.46
CA ALA A 237 14.79 16.80 5.06
C ALA A 237 14.05 18.11 4.75
N ALA A 238 13.72 18.85 5.81
CA ALA A 238 13.84 20.30 5.86
C ALA A 238 14.88 20.66 6.93
N GLY A 239 15.99 21.29 6.50
CA GLY A 239 16.98 21.99 7.32
C GLY A 239 17.25 21.51 8.75
N GLY A 240 18.13 20.52 8.90
CA GLY A 240 18.67 20.15 10.21
C GLY A 240 19.66 19.00 10.07
N CYS A 241 20.80 19.10 10.75
CA CYS A 241 21.72 18.01 11.11
C CYS A 241 21.25 16.60 10.67
N GLY A 242 21.73 16.11 9.52
CA GLY A 242 21.26 14.85 8.95
C GLY A 242 21.81 13.66 9.73
N VAL A 243 20.93 12.87 10.36
CA VAL A 243 21.33 11.60 10.97
C VAL A 243 21.39 10.54 9.88
N ARG A 244 22.51 9.81 9.77
CA ARG A 244 22.69 8.74 8.77
C ARG A 244 23.12 7.44 9.44
N LEU A 245 22.48 6.34 9.07
CA LEU A 245 22.80 4.99 9.54
C LEU A 245 23.34 4.15 8.38
N ALA A 246 24.52 3.55 8.57
CA ALA A 246 25.14 2.64 7.62
C ALA A 246 25.29 1.23 8.23
N ALA A 247 24.53 0.26 7.71
CA ALA A 247 24.44 -1.10 8.23
C ALA A 247 24.65 -2.20 7.16
N LEU A 248 24.68 -1.87 5.86
CA LEU A 248 24.91 -2.85 4.80
C LEU A 248 26.35 -3.39 4.82
N GLY A 249 26.48 -4.72 4.81
CA GLY A 249 27.76 -5.43 4.82
C GLY A 249 28.51 -5.35 6.16
N ARG A 250 27.82 -5.02 7.27
CA ARG A 250 28.47 -4.75 8.57
C ARG A 250 27.69 -5.33 9.75
N ASP A 251 28.38 -5.99 10.68
CA ASP A 251 27.78 -6.49 11.92
C ASP A 251 27.61 -5.41 13.01
N SER A 252 28.20 -4.24 12.79
CA SER A 252 28.11 -3.09 13.69
C SER A 252 27.84 -1.85 12.85
N ALA A 253 26.65 -1.29 13.03
CA ALA A 253 26.21 -0.14 12.26
C ALA A 253 26.99 1.12 12.66
N LEU A 254 27.18 2.01 11.69
CA LEU A 254 27.73 3.35 11.94
C LEU A 254 26.58 4.34 11.89
N LEU A 255 26.45 5.15 12.93
CA LEU A 255 25.48 6.23 13.02
C LEU A 255 26.21 7.57 12.99
N ASP A 256 26.05 8.31 11.91
CA ASP A 256 26.52 9.68 11.79
C ASP A 256 25.44 10.63 12.34
N VAL A 257 25.78 11.39 13.37
CA VAL A 257 24.95 12.44 13.95
C VAL A 257 25.74 13.73 13.87
N ALA A 258 25.28 14.69 13.06
CA ALA A 258 25.94 15.99 12.91
C ALA A 258 27.40 15.94 12.41
N GLY A 259 27.79 14.92 11.64
CA GLY A 259 29.18 14.69 11.24
C GLY A 259 30.01 13.92 12.27
N ARG A 260 29.43 13.50 13.39
CA ARG A 260 30.09 12.62 14.37
C ARG A 260 29.63 11.19 14.15
N VAL A 261 30.58 10.33 13.80
CA VAL A 261 30.31 8.91 13.54
C VAL A 261 30.43 8.09 14.82
N HIS A 262 29.33 7.48 15.23
CA HIS A 262 29.23 6.54 16.33
C HIS A 262 29.24 5.11 15.78
N ARG A 263 30.20 4.30 16.23
CA ARG A 263 30.17 2.85 15.98
C ARG A 263 29.34 2.19 17.08
N LEU A 264 28.23 1.59 16.69
CA LEU A 264 27.32 0.92 17.62
C LEU A 264 27.81 -0.50 17.92
N SER A 265 27.46 -1.04 19.10
CA SER A 265 27.62 -2.47 19.39
C SER A 265 26.67 -3.28 18.49
N PRO A 266 26.87 -4.60 18.30
CA PRO A 266 25.93 -5.42 17.53
C PRO A 266 24.50 -5.29 18.03
N ARG A 267 24.27 -5.37 19.35
CA ARG A 267 22.93 -5.23 19.93
C ARG A 267 22.34 -3.84 19.75
N HIS A 268 23.13 -2.79 19.93
CA HIS A 268 22.67 -1.42 19.68
C HIS A 268 22.38 -1.17 18.19
N SER A 269 23.13 -1.84 17.30
CA SER A 269 22.90 -1.77 15.86
C SER A 269 21.55 -2.38 15.51
N GLU A 270 21.23 -3.57 16.05
CA GLU A 270 19.92 -4.20 15.87
C GLU A 270 18.78 -3.30 16.37
N ILE A 271 18.95 -2.70 17.55
CA ILE A 271 17.95 -1.77 18.11
C ILE A 271 17.75 -0.57 17.20
N VAL A 272 18.82 0.11 16.78
CA VAL A 272 18.73 1.32 15.95
C VAL A 272 18.22 0.97 14.55
N VAL A 273 18.61 -0.17 13.99
CA VAL A 273 18.04 -0.67 12.73
C VAL A 273 16.56 -0.96 12.91
N ALA A 274 16.12 -1.69 13.94
CA ALA A 274 14.70 -1.97 14.18
C ALA A 274 13.86 -0.68 14.33
N LEU A 275 14.38 0.34 15.02
CA LEU A 275 13.71 1.63 15.17
C LEU A 275 13.72 2.46 13.88
N ALA A 276 14.83 2.46 13.13
CA ALA A 276 14.95 3.19 11.85
C ALA A 276 14.18 2.51 10.72
N LEU A 277 14.00 1.19 10.85
CA LEU A 277 13.00 0.44 10.17
C LEU A 277 11.66 1.04 10.64
N GLU A 278 11.06 0.77 11.81
CA GLU A 278 9.67 1.22 12.10
C GLU A 278 9.39 2.72 11.79
N GLY A 279 10.31 3.61 12.15
CA GLY A 279 10.26 5.06 11.86
C GLY A 279 9.16 5.83 12.57
N ARG A 280 8.41 5.13 13.42
CA ARG A 280 7.53 5.66 14.46
C ARG A 280 7.86 4.96 15.77
N GLY A 281 7.25 5.41 16.85
CA GLY A 281 7.44 4.79 18.15
C GLY A 281 7.03 3.32 18.24
N VAL A 282 7.95 2.47 18.71
CA VAL A 282 7.77 1.04 18.99
C VAL A 282 7.56 0.81 20.50
N PRO A 283 6.48 0.12 20.92
CA PRO A 283 6.33 -0.39 22.29
C PRO A 283 7.47 -1.34 22.68
N GLY A 284 7.90 -1.31 23.94
CA GLY A 284 9.07 -2.07 24.39
C GLY A 284 8.90 -3.59 24.32
N ASP A 285 7.69 -4.10 24.52
CA ASP A 285 7.33 -5.51 24.33
C ASP A 285 7.42 -5.94 22.87
N ARG A 286 6.90 -5.13 21.94
CA ARG A 286 7.05 -5.40 20.50
C ARG A 286 8.51 -5.37 20.06
N LEU A 287 9.26 -4.35 20.48
CA LEU A 287 10.69 -4.26 20.16
C LEU A 287 11.50 -5.45 20.70
N ALA A 288 11.10 -6.02 21.85
CA ALA A 288 11.77 -7.21 22.38
C ALA A 288 11.58 -8.43 21.47
N VAL A 289 10.37 -8.61 20.92
CA VAL A 289 10.03 -9.69 19.96
C VAL A 289 10.79 -9.50 18.65
N ASP A 290 10.81 -8.28 18.12
CA ASP A 290 11.48 -7.98 16.84
C ASP A 290 12.99 -8.24 16.90
N LEU A 291 13.58 -8.16 18.10
CA LEU A 291 15.01 -8.32 18.33
C LEU A 291 15.44 -9.72 18.79
N SER A 292 14.53 -10.65 19.08
CA SER A 292 14.86 -11.99 19.56
C SER A 292 13.69 -12.97 19.44
N ASP A 293 13.94 -14.16 18.88
CA ASP A 293 12.99 -15.29 18.89
C ASP A 293 12.81 -15.92 20.28
N ARG A 294 13.69 -15.59 21.22
CA ARG A 294 13.61 -16.03 22.62
C ARG A 294 13.01 -14.95 23.48
N GLU A 295 12.28 -15.35 24.50
CA GLU A 295 11.73 -14.43 25.49
C GLU A 295 12.86 -13.64 26.19
N VAL A 296 12.87 -12.32 25.99
CA VAL A 296 13.84 -11.40 26.61
C VAL A 296 13.14 -10.64 27.73
N PRO A 297 13.65 -10.68 28.98
CA PRO A 297 13.11 -9.86 30.06
C PRO A 297 13.07 -8.38 29.68
N THR A 298 11.95 -7.71 29.94
CA THR A 298 11.78 -6.27 29.65
C THR A 298 12.82 -5.38 30.35
N SER A 299 13.41 -5.85 31.45
CA SER A 299 14.53 -5.21 32.14
C SER A 299 15.81 -5.17 31.30
N THR A 300 16.11 -6.21 30.54
CA THR A 300 17.28 -6.29 29.67
C THR A 300 17.18 -5.27 28.54
N LEU A 301 16.02 -5.17 27.88
CA LEU A 301 15.80 -4.16 26.85
C LEU A 301 15.90 -2.74 27.42
N ARG A 302 15.30 -2.48 28.59
CA ARG A 302 15.43 -1.17 29.26
C ARG A 302 16.90 -0.83 29.56
N ALA A 303 17.70 -1.80 30.00
CA ALA A 303 19.12 -1.60 30.25
C ALA A 303 19.89 -1.26 28.97
N GLU A 304 19.62 -1.95 27.85
CA GLU A 304 20.21 -1.60 26.54
C GLU A 304 19.78 -0.19 26.09
N MET A 305 18.52 0.19 26.26
CA MET A 305 18.05 1.53 25.90
C MET A 305 18.71 2.62 26.74
N THR A 306 18.96 2.36 28.02
CA THR A 306 19.74 3.28 28.88
C THR A 306 21.17 3.43 28.39
N ARG A 307 21.85 2.32 28.05
CA ARG A 307 23.21 2.35 27.48
C ARG A 307 23.24 3.07 26.14
N LEU A 308 22.27 2.82 25.29
CA LEU A 308 22.18 3.44 23.97
C LEU A 308 21.99 4.96 24.08
N ARG A 309 21.13 5.43 25.00
CA ARG A 309 20.99 6.87 25.30
C ARG A 309 22.29 7.50 25.80
N ALA A 310 23.08 6.78 26.58
CA ALA A 310 24.39 7.27 27.02
C ALA A 310 25.37 7.45 25.84
N VAL A 311 25.24 6.66 24.77
CA VAL A 311 26.07 6.77 23.56
C VAL A 311 25.56 7.87 22.61
N LEU A 312 24.24 7.99 22.46
CA LEU A 312 23.60 8.83 21.44
C LEU A 312 23.18 10.21 21.96
N GLY A 313 23.17 10.41 23.27
CA GLY A 313 22.56 11.56 23.91
C GLY A 313 21.05 11.37 24.16
N PRO A 314 20.45 12.20 25.03
CA PRO A 314 19.05 12.07 25.44
C PRO A 314 18.07 12.42 24.32
N ASP A 315 18.47 13.28 23.38
CA ASP A 315 17.56 13.91 22.43
C ASP A 315 17.22 13.03 21.22
N LEU A 316 18.07 12.04 20.91
CA LEU A 316 17.89 11.20 19.72
C LEU A 316 16.88 10.06 19.95
N LEU A 317 16.65 9.67 21.20
CA LEU A 317 15.86 8.48 21.54
C LEU A 317 14.74 8.77 22.54
N GLY A 318 13.52 8.78 22.01
CA GLY A 318 12.28 8.87 22.78
C GLY A 318 12.14 7.73 23.78
N SER A 319 11.35 7.97 24.82
CA SER A 319 10.99 6.96 25.82
C SER A 319 9.47 6.83 25.92
N ARG A 320 8.98 5.63 25.62
CA ARG A 320 7.56 5.23 25.71
C ARG A 320 6.63 6.00 24.75
N PRO A 321 6.51 5.57 23.49
CA PRO A 321 7.21 4.44 22.86
C PRO A 321 8.71 4.73 22.58
N TYR A 322 9.50 3.68 22.31
CA TYR A 322 10.88 3.88 21.88
C TYR A 322 10.90 4.35 20.43
N GLU A 323 11.54 5.48 20.16
CA GLU A 323 11.46 6.15 18.86
C GLU A 323 12.76 6.90 18.57
N LEU A 324 13.17 6.96 17.31
CA LEU A 324 14.20 7.88 16.86
C LEU A 324 13.54 9.24 16.64
N MET A 325 13.90 10.22 17.46
CA MET A 325 13.25 11.55 17.47
C MET A 325 13.57 12.39 16.24
N PHE A 326 14.53 11.94 15.43
CA PHE A 326 14.94 12.59 14.20
C PHE A 326 14.87 11.62 13.03
N PRO A 327 14.61 12.13 11.82
CA PRO A 327 14.72 11.34 10.62
C PRO A 327 16.11 10.76 10.42
N VAL A 328 16.22 9.43 10.26
CA VAL A 328 17.50 8.75 10.06
C VAL A 328 17.60 8.20 8.65
N ARG A 329 18.45 8.78 7.79
CA ARG A 329 18.70 8.23 6.45
C ARG A 329 19.49 6.93 6.55
N THR A 330 19.01 5.86 5.91
CA THR A 330 19.63 4.53 5.99
C THR A 330 20.22 4.12 4.64
N ASP A 331 21.40 3.49 4.63
CA ASP A 331 22.01 2.97 3.39
C ASP A 331 21.17 1.86 2.74
N PHE A 332 20.57 0.99 3.56
CA PHE A 332 19.62 -0.01 3.10
C PHE A 332 18.32 0.59 2.55
N GLY A 333 17.85 1.72 3.11
CA GLY A 333 16.71 2.47 2.57
C GLY A 333 17.05 3.17 1.25
N GLU A 334 18.27 3.69 1.10
CA GLU A 334 18.76 4.25 -0.17
C GLU A 334 18.76 3.19 -1.28
N VAL A 335 19.26 1.98 -1.02
CA VAL A 335 19.25 0.87 -2.00
C VAL A 335 17.82 0.46 -2.36
N ALA A 336 16.94 0.34 -1.36
CA ALA A 336 15.54 -0.02 -1.59
C ALA A 336 14.80 1.02 -2.45
N ALA A 337 15.04 2.31 -2.22
CA ALA A 337 14.46 3.39 -3.01
C ALA A 337 14.92 3.33 -4.48
N LEU A 338 16.22 3.11 -4.73
CA LEU A 338 16.75 2.95 -6.08
C LEU A 338 16.13 1.74 -6.80
N LEU A 339 15.88 0.64 -6.10
CA LEU A 339 15.19 -0.52 -6.67
C LEU A 339 13.73 -0.23 -7.02
N ALA A 340 13.00 0.47 -6.16
CA ALA A 340 11.62 0.88 -6.41
C ALA A 340 11.49 1.82 -7.62
N GLU A 341 12.51 2.63 -7.89
CA GLU A 341 12.63 3.50 -9.08
C GLU A 341 13.08 2.74 -10.34
N GLY A 342 13.38 1.44 -10.25
CA GLY A 342 13.92 0.65 -11.37
C GLY A 342 15.39 0.96 -11.69
N ARG A 343 16.09 1.71 -10.84
CA ARG A 343 17.50 2.12 -11.01
C ARG A 343 18.46 1.05 -10.50
N VAL A 344 18.34 -0.16 -11.06
CA VAL A 344 19.04 -1.37 -10.60
C VAL A 344 20.56 -1.21 -10.59
N ALA A 345 21.13 -0.52 -11.58
CA ALA A 345 22.57 -0.33 -11.69
C ALA A 345 23.15 0.45 -10.50
N GLU A 346 22.48 1.52 -10.10
CA GLU A 346 22.85 2.39 -8.98
C GLU A 346 22.57 1.70 -7.64
N ALA A 347 21.45 0.98 -7.53
CA ALA A 347 21.15 0.17 -6.35
C ALA A 347 22.26 -0.85 -6.06
N LEU A 348 22.71 -1.57 -7.10
CA LEU A 348 23.80 -2.54 -6.99
C LEU A 348 25.14 -1.89 -6.64
N GLU A 349 25.41 -0.67 -7.11
CA GLU A 349 26.62 0.09 -6.76
C GLU A 349 26.63 0.53 -5.29
N ARG A 350 25.45 0.89 -4.75
CA ARG A 350 25.29 1.30 -3.35
C ARG A 350 25.20 0.13 -2.37
N TYR A 351 24.89 -1.06 -2.86
CA TYR A 351 24.79 -2.25 -2.02
C TYR A 351 26.17 -2.80 -1.63
N SER A 352 26.64 -2.47 -0.44
CA SER A 352 27.93 -2.92 0.11
C SER A 352 27.91 -4.32 0.72
N GLY A 353 26.77 -5.02 0.66
CA GLY A 353 26.57 -6.39 1.12
C GLY A 353 25.32 -6.57 1.97
N PRO A 354 25.05 -7.79 2.46
CA PRO A 354 23.84 -8.09 3.22
C PRO A 354 23.68 -7.20 4.45
N LEU A 355 22.44 -6.80 4.75
CA LEU A 355 22.12 -6.02 5.95
C LEU A 355 22.51 -6.82 7.20
N MET A 356 23.47 -6.32 7.97
CA MET A 356 23.98 -6.98 9.19
C MET A 356 24.14 -8.51 9.06
N PRO A 357 25.15 -8.99 8.31
CA PRO A 357 25.26 -10.38 7.88
C PRO A 357 25.26 -11.43 9.01
N ARG A 358 25.73 -11.09 10.21
CA ARG A 358 25.74 -12.00 11.36
C ARG A 358 24.61 -11.80 12.37
N SER A 359 23.71 -10.84 12.16
CA SER A 359 22.57 -10.67 13.07
C SER A 359 21.57 -11.82 12.89
N GLU A 360 21.07 -12.28 14.03
CA GLU A 360 19.99 -13.27 14.16
C GLU A 360 18.69 -12.61 14.63
N ALA A 361 18.66 -11.29 14.82
CA ALA A 361 17.44 -10.57 15.20
C ALA A 361 16.37 -10.76 14.11
N PRO A 362 15.16 -11.25 14.45
CA PRO A 362 14.14 -11.62 13.46
C PRO A 362 13.87 -10.52 12.44
N VAL A 363 13.67 -9.27 12.91
CA VAL A 363 13.42 -8.12 12.05
C VAL A 363 14.59 -7.87 11.09
N VAL A 364 15.83 -8.03 11.52
CA VAL A 364 17.01 -7.79 10.67
C VAL A 364 17.15 -8.89 9.61
N VAL A 365 16.91 -10.15 9.99
CA VAL A 365 16.96 -11.29 9.07
C VAL A 365 15.90 -11.17 7.99
N GLU A 366 14.67 -10.84 8.37
CA GLU A 366 13.55 -10.56 7.47
C GLU A 366 13.95 -9.54 6.40
N HIS A 367 14.43 -8.36 6.84
CA HIS A 367 14.72 -7.25 5.94
C HIS A 367 15.96 -7.50 5.08
N ARG A 368 16.95 -8.19 5.63
CA ARG A 368 18.11 -8.66 4.85
C ARG A 368 17.65 -9.54 3.69
N GLN A 369 16.83 -10.54 3.96
CA GLN A 369 16.35 -11.48 2.94
C GLN A 369 15.48 -10.77 1.89
N ALA A 370 14.58 -9.89 2.31
CA ALA A 370 13.71 -9.14 1.40
C ALA A 370 14.51 -8.24 0.44
N LEU A 371 15.42 -7.43 0.98
CA LEU A 371 16.24 -6.52 0.18
C LEU A 371 17.15 -7.29 -0.80
N GLU A 372 17.75 -8.39 -0.32
CA GLU A 372 18.61 -9.24 -1.14
C GLU A 372 17.83 -9.91 -2.27
N GLN A 373 16.63 -10.44 -1.99
CA GLN A 373 15.77 -11.04 -3.02
C GLN A 373 15.28 -10.03 -4.05
N GLN A 374 14.93 -8.80 -3.63
CA GLN A 374 14.53 -7.73 -4.54
C GLN A 374 15.69 -7.32 -5.46
N LEU A 375 16.87 -7.07 -4.90
CA LEU A 375 18.05 -6.70 -5.69
C LEU A 375 18.45 -7.82 -6.65
N ARG A 376 18.50 -9.06 -6.15
CA ARG A 376 18.79 -10.25 -6.96
C ARG A 376 17.79 -10.42 -8.10
N GLY A 377 16.49 -10.32 -7.79
CA GLY A 377 15.42 -10.43 -8.77
C GLY A 377 15.51 -9.37 -9.85
N ALA A 378 15.81 -8.12 -9.47
CA ALA A 378 15.98 -7.02 -10.41
C ALA A 378 17.20 -7.21 -11.32
N VAL A 379 18.34 -7.67 -10.78
CA VAL A 379 19.55 -7.98 -11.56
C VAL A 379 19.30 -9.12 -12.56
N LEU A 380 18.63 -10.19 -12.12
CA LEU A 380 18.29 -11.33 -12.97
C LEU A 380 17.27 -10.96 -14.06
N GLY A 381 16.23 -10.21 -13.69
CA GLY A 381 15.14 -9.82 -14.59
C GLY A 381 15.58 -8.85 -15.68
N GLY A 382 16.57 -7.98 -15.40
CA GLY A 382 17.10 -7.04 -16.38
C GLY A 382 17.96 -7.68 -17.48
N GLY A 383 18.54 -8.86 -17.24
CA GLY A 383 19.36 -9.58 -18.22
C GLY A 383 20.68 -8.90 -18.62
N ASP A 384 21.04 -7.79 -17.99
CA ASP A 384 22.26 -7.03 -18.26
C ASP A 384 23.50 -7.82 -17.79
N ALA A 385 24.35 -8.23 -18.74
CA ALA A 385 25.55 -9.02 -18.45
C ALA A 385 26.57 -8.28 -17.56
N GLY A 386 26.59 -6.95 -17.58
CA GLY A 386 27.41 -6.12 -16.71
C GLY A 386 26.92 -6.16 -15.26
N LEU A 387 25.61 -6.02 -15.04
CA LEU A 387 25.01 -6.14 -13.70
C LEU A 387 25.17 -7.55 -13.14
N LEU A 388 24.87 -8.57 -13.96
CA LEU A 388 25.04 -9.98 -13.60
C LEU A 388 26.49 -10.27 -13.20
N ARG A 389 27.46 -9.75 -13.95
CA ARG A 389 28.89 -9.91 -13.62
C ARG A 389 29.28 -9.22 -12.32
N ARG A 390 28.74 -8.04 -12.02
CA ARG A 390 28.97 -7.38 -10.73
C ARG A 390 28.39 -8.20 -9.57
N TRP A 391 27.19 -8.72 -9.73
CA TRP A 391 26.53 -9.56 -8.73
C TRP A 391 27.33 -10.82 -8.40
N VAL A 392 27.66 -11.63 -9.41
CA VAL A 392 28.32 -12.93 -9.18
C VAL A 392 29.78 -12.82 -8.72
N ASN A 393 30.42 -11.66 -8.94
CA ASN A 393 31.76 -11.39 -8.44
C ASN A 393 31.75 -10.80 -7.02
N ALA A 394 30.60 -10.40 -6.50
CA ALA A 394 30.47 -9.95 -5.13
C ALA A 394 30.44 -11.16 -4.16
N ALA A 395 30.91 -10.95 -2.93
CA ALA A 395 30.99 -12.02 -1.93
C ALA A 395 29.63 -12.67 -1.62
N TRP A 396 28.53 -11.92 -1.73
CA TRP A 396 27.17 -12.40 -1.49
C TRP A 396 26.51 -13.04 -2.73
N GLY A 397 26.98 -12.77 -3.95
CA GLY A 397 26.43 -13.35 -5.18
C GLY A 397 27.25 -14.51 -5.75
N ALA A 398 28.41 -14.81 -5.16
CA ALA A 398 29.36 -15.80 -5.67
C ALA A 398 28.83 -17.23 -5.74
N ASP A 399 27.85 -17.56 -4.89
CA ASP A 399 27.22 -18.88 -4.79
C ASP A 399 25.82 -18.92 -5.44
N ASP A 400 25.43 -17.89 -6.20
CA ASP A 400 24.15 -17.82 -6.90
C ASP A 400 24.20 -18.53 -8.26
N ALA A 401 23.85 -19.81 -8.28
CA ALA A 401 23.86 -20.64 -9.49
C ALA A 401 23.00 -20.06 -10.63
N ALA A 402 21.83 -19.49 -10.31
CA ALA A 402 20.94 -18.94 -11.32
C ALA A 402 21.50 -17.67 -11.97
N ALA A 403 22.19 -16.82 -11.19
CA ALA A 403 22.86 -15.64 -11.72
C ALA A 403 24.06 -16.03 -12.60
N TRP A 404 24.84 -17.05 -12.22
CA TRP A 404 25.88 -17.60 -13.08
C TRP A 404 25.33 -18.17 -14.39
N GLN A 405 24.19 -18.87 -14.36
CA GLN A 405 23.48 -19.35 -15.55
C GLN A 405 22.96 -18.20 -16.43
N ALA A 406 22.36 -17.16 -15.82
CA ALA A 406 21.89 -15.99 -16.54
C ALA A 406 23.06 -15.25 -17.23
N LEU A 407 24.18 -15.07 -16.54
CA LEU A 407 25.40 -14.47 -17.11
C LEU A 407 25.91 -15.29 -18.30
N ALA A 408 25.98 -16.62 -18.17
CA ALA A 408 26.43 -17.49 -19.25
C ALA A 408 25.54 -17.38 -20.50
N ARG A 409 24.22 -17.23 -20.32
CA ARG A 409 23.27 -17.03 -21.44
C ARG A 409 23.42 -15.67 -22.10
N GLY A 410 23.73 -14.62 -21.33
CA GLY A 410 23.90 -13.26 -21.85
C GLY A 410 25.24 -13.00 -22.56
N LEU A 411 26.22 -13.89 -22.43
CA LEU A 411 27.54 -13.74 -23.05
C LEU A 411 27.62 -14.31 -24.49
N PRO A 412 28.43 -13.71 -25.38
CA PRO A 412 28.58 -14.17 -26.77
C PRO A 412 28.99 -15.64 -26.89
N GLY A 413 28.52 -16.30 -27.95
CA GLY A 413 28.94 -17.67 -28.29
C GLY A 413 30.44 -17.73 -28.54
N GLY A 414 31.13 -18.70 -27.93
CA GLY A 414 32.59 -18.86 -28.05
C GLY A 414 33.45 -18.06 -27.06
N SER A 415 32.84 -17.20 -26.23
CA SER A 415 33.56 -16.49 -25.17
C SER A 415 34.09 -17.46 -24.09
N PRO A 416 35.39 -17.41 -23.71
CA PRO A 416 35.92 -18.16 -22.57
C PRO A 416 35.17 -17.84 -21.26
N GLN A 417 34.73 -16.59 -21.09
CA GLN A 417 33.96 -16.14 -19.93
C GLN A 417 32.58 -16.83 -19.85
N ARG A 418 31.94 -17.10 -21.00
CA ARG A 418 30.69 -17.88 -21.05
C ARG A 418 30.92 -19.30 -20.56
N ALA A 419 31.98 -19.96 -21.02
CA ALA A 419 32.32 -21.31 -20.59
C ALA A 419 32.62 -21.38 -19.09
N ALA A 420 33.37 -20.40 -18.56
CA ALA A 420 33.67 -20.29 -17.14
C ALA A 420 32.39 -20.08 -16.29
N ALA A 421 31.51 -19.15 -16.69
CA ALA A 421 30.25 -18.90 -16.00
C ALA A 421 29.34 -20.15 -15.98
N ALA A 422 29.21 -20.86 -17.11
CA ALA A 422 28.44 -22.09 -17.18
C ALA A 422 29.06 -23.25 -16.36
N ALA A 423 30.39 -23.33 -16.28
CA ALA A 423 31.06 -24.29 -15.42
C ALA A 423 30.81 -24.01 -13.94
N ARG A 424 30.90 -22.74 -13.52
CA ARG A 424 30.62 -22.32 -12.14
C ARG A 424 29.16 -22.59 -11.75
N ALA A 425 28.20 -22.28 -12.62
CA ALA A 425 26.79 -22.57 -12.35
C ALA A 425 26.55 -24.08 -12.12
N ARG A 426 27.08 -24.94 -12.99
CA ARG A 426 26.97 -26.41 -12.85
C ARG A 426 27.62 -26.92 -11.57
N ALA A 427 28.76 -26.35 -11.17
CA ALA A 427 29.43 -26.72 -9.93
C ALA A 427 28.58 -26.39 -8.69
N LEU A 428 27.90 -25.24 -8.69
CA LEU A 428 26.99 -24.83 -7.62
C LEU A 428 25.73 -25.69 -7.58
N ASP A 429 25.10 -25.97 -8.73
CA ASP A 429 23.93 -26.86 -8.82
C ASP A 429 24.25 -28.27 -8.31
N ALA A 430 25.43 -28.80 -8.65
CA ALA A 430 25.88 -30.11 -8.18
C ALA A 430 26.14 -30.14 -6.67
N ALA A 431 26.66 -29.05 -6.10
CA ALA A 431 26.86 -28.92 -4.66
C ALA A 431 25.54 -28.86 -3.88
N SER A 432 24.51 -28.19 -4.44
CA SER A 432 23.17 -28.14 -3.85
C SER A 432 22.38 -29.45 -4.01
N ALA A 433 22.66 -30.24 -5.04
CA ALA A 433 22.01 -31.53 -5.30
C ALA A 433 22.65 -32.72 -4.55
N ALA A 434 23.85 -32.55 -4.00
CA ALA A 434 24.47 -33.58 -3.17
C ALA A 434 23.69 -33.70 -1.84
N PRO A 435 23.21 -34.90 -1.45
CA PRO A 435 22.59 -35.07 -0.15
C PRO A 435 23.56 -34.64 0.94
N LEU A 436 23.09 -33.81 1.87
CA LEU A 436 23.84 -33.42 3.07
C LEU A 436 24.27 -34.72 3.78
N HIS A 437 25.53 -35.12 3.59
CA HIS A 437 26.11 -36.19 4.38
C HIS A 437 26.24 -35.68 5.81
N VAL A 438 25.20 -35.88 6.60
CA VAL A 438 25.27 -35.86 8.06
C VAL A 438 26.22 -36.99 8.45
N GLY A 439 27.49 -36.65 8.68
CA GLY A 439 28.47 -37.64 9.06
C GLY A 439 29.89 -37.10 9.13
N ARG A 440 30.24 -36.43 10.23
CA ARG A 440 31.44 -36.73 11.06
C ARG A 440 31.57 -35.76 12.24
N HIS A 441 30.74 -35.96 13.26
CA HIS A 441 31.10 -35.71 14.66
C HIS A 441 30.58 -36.85 15.53
N ALA A 442 31.19 -38.03 15.39
CA ALA A 442 31.04 -39.13 16.32
C ALA A 442 32.27 -40.05 16.23
N ALA A 443 33.42 -39.57 16.69
CA ALA A 443 34.59 -40.41 16.94
C ALA A 443 35.62 -39.73 17.87
N VAL A 444 35.16 -39.11 18.96
CA VAL A 444 36.01 -38.84 20.14
C VAL A 444 35.12 -38.97 21.36
N LEU A 445 34.86 -40.19 21.85
CA LEU A 445 34.42 -40.49 23.23
C LEU A 445 34.35 -42.01 23.51
N GLN A 446 35.28 -42.80 22.98
CA GLN A 446 35.50 -44.18 23.45
C GLN A 446 37.00 -44.46 23.62
N ARG A 447 37.61 -43.86 24.65
CA ARG A 447 38.79 -44.40 25.35
C ARG A 447 38.82 -43.88 26.78
N SER A 448 38.04 -44.53 27.64
CA SER A 448 38.34 -44.64 29.07
C SER A 448 37.33 -45.58 29.73
N ARG A 449 37.65 -46.88 29.67
CA ARG A 449 37.32 -47.91 30.69
C ARG A 449 37.95 -49.23 30.24
N SER A 450 39.21 -49.40 30.65
CA SER A 450 39.85 -50.68 30.94
C SER A 450 40.88 -50.41 32.03
#